data_AF-A0A7J9YAE6-F1
#
_entry.id   AF-A0A7J9YAE6-F1
#
_cell.length_a   1.000
_cell.length_b   1.000
_cell.length_c   1.000
_cell.angle_alpha   90.00
_cell.angle_beta   90.00
_cell.angle_gamma   90.00
#
_symmetry.space_group_name_H-M   'P 1'
#
loop_
_entity.id
_entity.type
_entity.pdbx_description
1 polymer ?
#
loop_
_entity_poly.entity_id
_entity_poly.type
_entity_poly.pdbx_seq_one_letter_code
_entity_poly.pdbx_strand_id
1 'polypeptide(L)'
;MHRTFGALLASLTLGLVGVFALAGSASAAELPHVEDCETAALTLVNPRGYAVTFGYQKDAGDWVEAPVAAGEKADVSLGYTERSGVHTVAYKVTKSPESDDRAVAGSVEVDCLTDVTPAAPTAVDATCDTDQGAIVITRTEGVRYKLDGKQIGKGSNPVAPGEYEVTAVARKGYELADGAESSWTLTVNPAVDCEGPSTDPSTDPSTDPSSEPSTAPSNDVTTAPVGSGDLPRTGSNGWLAWAGGLGAALVASGGGLLLVARRRGLFG
;
A
#
# COMPACT_ATOMS: atom_id res chain seq x y z
N MET A 1 -0.97 30.47 11.21
CA MET A 1 -0.11 29.73 10.26
C MET A 1 -1.01 28.82 9.45
N HIS A 2 -1.37 29.27 8.25
CA HIS A 2 -2.18 28.53 7.28
C HIS A 2 -1.35 27.38 6.70
N ARG A 3 -1.87 26.15 6.73
CA ARG A 3 -1.45 25.09 5.83
C ARG A 3 -2.69 24.50 5.17
N THR A 4 -2.91 25.01 3.97
CA THR A 4 -3.76 24.51 2.89
C THR A 4 -3.47 23.02 2.65
N PHE A 5 -4.43 22.15 2.95
CA PHE A 5 -4.46 20.80 2.40
C PHE A 5 -5.07 20.92 1.00
N GLY A 6 -4.23 20.74 -0.02
CA GLY A 6 -4.66 20.68 -1.41
C GLY A 6 -5.49 19.42 -1.61
N ALA A 7 -6.77 19.60 -1.93
CA ALA A 7 -7.59 18.60 -2.56
C ALA A 7 -6.93 18.23 -3.90
N LEU A 8 -6.32 17.06 -3.96
CA LEU A 8 -5.85 16.47 -5.20
C LEU A 8 -7.08 15.89 -5.90
N LEU A 9 -7.55 16.66 -6.88
CA LEU A 9 -8.47 16.23 -7.93
C LEU A 9 -7.98 14.92 -8.54
N ALA A 10 -8.63 13.81 -8.21
CA ALA A 10 -8.67 12.67 -9.11
C ALA A 10 -9.75 12.96 -10.15
N SER A 11 -9.38 13.71 -11.18
CA SER A 11 -10.14 13.77 -12.43
C SER A 11 -10.10 12.38 -13.07
N LEU A 12 -11.10 11.55 -12.81
CA LEU A 12 -11.41 10.43 -13.72
C LEU A 12 -12.64 10.81 -14.54
N THR A 13 -12.41 11.60 -15.57
CA THR A 13 -13.36 11.78 -16.67
C THR A 13 -13.44 10.49 -17.47
N LEU A 14 -14.25 9.53 -17.00
CA LEU A 14 -14.87 8.52 -17.86
C LEU A 14 -16.29 8.98 -18.20
N GLY A 15 -16.33 10.09 -18.96
CA GLY A 15 -17.51 10.49 -19.71
C GLY A 15 -17.71 9.54 -20.88
N LEU A 16 -18.14 8.31 -20.60
CA LEU A 16 -18.71 7.48 -21.66
C LEU A 16 -20.14 7.98 -21.86
N VAL A 17 -20.29 9.05 -22.65
CA VAL A 17 -21.60 9.50 -23.14
C VAL A 17 -22.07 8.47 -24.16
N GLY A 18 -22.66 7.39 -23.67
CA GLY A 18 -23.41 6.45 -24.49
C GLY A 18 -24.69 7.09 -24.98
N VAL A 19 -24.60 7.95 -26.00
CA VAL A 19 -25.78 8.45 -26.71
C VAL A 19 -26.41 7.27 -27.45
N PHE A 20 -27.37 6.60 -26.81
CA PHE A 20 -28.25 5.69 -27.52
C PHE A 20 -29.21 6.51 -28.37
N ALA A 21 -28.77 6.80 -29.60
CA ALA A 21 -29.63 7.38 -30.63
C ALA A 21 -30.63 6.31 -31.10
N LEU A 22 -31.81 6.27 -30.48
CA LEU A 22 -32.97 5.61 -31.05
C LEU A 22 -33.34 6.33 -32.35
N ALA A 23 -33.50 5.58 -33.43
CA ALA A 23 -33.98 6.10 -34.70
C ALA A 23 -35.33 6.83 -34.49
N GLY A 24 -35.30 8.16 -34.62
CA GLY A 24 -36.47 9.02 -34.54
C GLY A 24 -36.60 9.79 -33.23
N SER A 25 -35.88 10.91 -33.14
CA SER A 25 -35.99 11.98 -32.12
C SER A 25 -35.28 11.69 -30.79
N ALA A 26 -34.26 12.50 -30.53
CA ALA A 26 -33.29 12.40 -29.44
C ALA A 26 -33.90 12.10 -28.06
N SER A 27 -33.31 11.14 -27.34
CA SER A 27 -33.43 11.02 -25.89
C SER A 27 -32.18 10.32 -25.38
N ALA A 28 -31.12 11.10 -25.13
CA ALA A 28 -29.96 10.62 -24.41
C ALA A 28 -30.42 10.39 -22.95
N ALA A 29 -30.68 9.14 -22.58
CA ALA A 29 -30.53 8.76 -21.18
C ALA A 29 -29.03 8.89 -20.92
N GLU A 30 -28.62 9.91 -20.16
CA GLU A 30 -27.24 10.00 -19.70
C GLU A 30 -26.99 8.76 -18.84
N LEU A 31 -25.88 8.05 -19.11
CA LEU A 31 -25.55 6.89 -18.29
C LEU A 31 -25.38 7.35 -16.84
N PRO A 32 -25.74 6.50 -15.86
CA PRO A 32 -25.38 6.74 -14.46
C PRO A 32 -23.92 7.16 -14.35
N HIS A 33 -23.69 8.34 -13.79
CA HIS A 33 -22.37 8.71 -13.33
C HIS A 33 -22.31 8.40 -11.84
N VAL A 34 -21.38 7.52 -11.45
CA VAL A 34 -21.11 7.26 -10.04
C VAL A 34 -19.99 8.19 -9.61
N GLU A 35 -20.35 9.21 -8.83
CA GLU A 35 -19.37 10.20 -8.34
C GLU A 35 -18.51 9.64 -7.21
N ASP A 36 -19.11 8.93 -6.25
CA ASP A 36 -18.41 8.20 -5.19
C ASP A 36 -19.24 6.98 -4.77
N CYS A 37 -18.62 5.96 -4.19
CA CYS A 37 -19.35 4.73 -3.83
C CYS A 37 -20.42 4.92 -2.74
N GLU A 38 -20.24 5.88 -1.85
CA GLU A 38 -21.23 6.21 -0.82
C GLU A 38 -22.41 7.02 -1.41
N THR A 39 -22.17 7.80 -2.46
CA THR A 39 -23.18 8.64 -3.13
C THR A 39 -23.67 8.06 -4.45
N ALA A 40 -23.18 6.87 -4.83
CA ALA A 40 -23.40 6.26 -6.12
C ALA A 40 -24.88 6.29 -6.49
N ALA A 41 -25.19 7.15 -7.45
CA ALA A 41 -26.54 7.45 -7.87
C ALA A 41 -26.73 7.06 -9.34
N LEU A 42 -27.87 6.44 -9.60
CA LEU A 42 -28.34 6.19 -10.94
C LEU A 42 -29.45 7.19 -11.23
N THR A 43 -29.15 8.17 -12.09
CA THR A 43 -30.09 9.22 -12.48
C THR A 43 -30.71 8.89 -13.82
N LEU A 44 -32.03 8.67 -13.84
CA LEU A 44 -32.82 8.62 -15.06
C LEU A 44 -33.50 9.97 -15.29
N VAL A 45 -33.28 10.57 -16.45
CA VAL A 45 -34.07 11.72 -16.91
C VAL A 45 -35.07 11.20 -17.95
N ASN A 46 -36.37 11.39 -17.71
CA ASN A 46 -37.42 11.02 -18.67
C ASN A 46 -37.86 12.25 -19.48
N PRO A 47 -37.23 12.56 -20.64
CA PRO A 47 -37.62 13.71 -21.45
C PRO A 47 -38.96 13.51 -22.18
N ARG A 48 -39.58 12.34 -22.07
CA ARG A 48 -40.75 11.99 -22.88
C ARG A 48 -42.03 12.51 -22.24
N GLY A 49 -43.04 12.76 -23.06
CA GLY A 49 -44.39 13.15 -22.63
C GLY A 49 -45.22 12.00 -22.02
N TYR A 50 -44.60 10.90 -21.60
CA TYR A 50 -45.29 9.75 -20.99
C TYR A 50 -44.48 9.15 -19.83
N ALA A 51 -45.18 8.49 -18.90
CA ALA A 51 -44.57 7.83 -17.76
C ALA A 51 -43.84 6.54 -18.16
N VAL A 52 -42.75 6.24 -17.45
CA VAL A 52 -41.96 5.02 -17.61
C VAL A 52 -41.83 4.29 -16.28
N THR A 53 -41.52 3.01 -16.31
CA THR A 53 -41.07 2.26 -15.14
C THR A 53 -39.57 2.09 -15.25
N PHE A 54 -38.86 2.50 -14.21
CA PHE A 54 -37.44 2.32 -14.07
C PHE A 54 -37.14 1.16 -13.15
N GLY A 55 -36.41 0.16 -13.64
CA GLY A 55 -35.94 -0.98 -12.87
C GLY A 55 -34.43 -0.96 -12.74
N TYR A 56 -33.90 -1.32 -11.58
CA TYR A 56 -32.48 -1.58 -11.39
C TYR A 56 -32.24 -2.81 -10.51
N GLN A 57 -31.05 -3.40 -10.65
CA GLN A 57 -30.62 -4.59 -9.93
C GLN A 57 -29.15 -4.43 -9.55
N LYS A 58 -28.84 -4.62 -8.26
CA LYS A 58 -27.47 -4.55 -7.72
C LYS A 58 -26.89 -5.96 -7.59
N ASP A 59 -25.71 -6.20 -8.15
CA ASP A 59 -24.92 -7.44 -8.00
C ASP A 59 -25.75 -8.73 -8.21
N ALA A 60 -26.61 -8.72 -9.23
CA ALA A 60 -27.56 -9.80 -9.55
C ALA A 60 -28.58 -10.13 -8.44
N GLY A 61 -28.85 -9.20 -7.52
CA GLY A 61 -29.88 -9.29 -6.48
C GLY A 61 -31.31 -9.14 -7.01
N ASP A 62 -32.25 -8.70 -6.17
CA ASP A 62 -33.63 -8.49 -6.61
C ASP A 62 -33.78 -7.20 -7.43
N TRP A 63 -34.68 -7.23 -8.41
CA TRP A 63 -35.06 -6.04 -9.16
C TRP A 63 -35.89 -5.11 -8.27
N VAL A 64 -35.50 -3.84 -8.26
CA VAL A 64 -36.27 -2.76 -7.66
C VAL A 64 -36.82 -1.91 -8.77
N GLU A 65 -38.13 -1.67 -8.76
CA GLU A 65 -38.82 -0.89 -9.79
C GLU A 65 -39.51 0.34 -9.19
N ALA A 66 -39.44 1.46 -9.89
CA ALA A 66 -40.11 2.70 -9.53
C ALA A 66 -40.72 3.37 -10.77
N PRO A 67 -41.97 3.87 -10.71
CA PRO A 67 -42.53 4.68 -11.78
C PRO A 67 -41.84 6.05 -11.82
N VAL A 68 -41.61 6.59 -13.02
CA VAL A 68 -41.05 7.92 -13.25
C VAL A 68 -41.97 8.67 -14.20
N ALA A 69 -42.51 9.81 -13.74
CA ALA A 69 -43.45 10.57 -14.55
C ALA A 69 -42.77 11.22 -15.77
N ALA A 70 -43.60 11.73 -16.68
CA ALA A 70 -43.15 12.49 -17.83
C ALA A 70 -42.42 13.77 -17.40
N GLY A 71 -41.22 14.02 -17.90
CA GLY A 71 -40.42 15.20 -17.57
C GLY A 71 -39.77 15.17 -16.18
N GLU A 72 -39.93 14.09 -15.41
CA GLU A 72 -39.32 13.94 -14.10
C GLU A 72 -37.94 13.25 -14.16
N LYS A 73 -37.22 13.39 -13.05
CA LYS A 73 -35.97 12.70 -12.77
C LYS A 73 -36.19 11.66 -11.68
N ALA A 74 -35.52 10.52 -11.79
CA ALA A 74 -35.43 9.54 -10.72
C ALA A 74 -33.97 9.36 -10.33
N ASP A 75 -33.68 9.61 -9.06
CA ASP A 75 -32.36 9.40 -8.46
C ASP A 75 -32.42 8.17 -7.55
N VAL A 76 -31.60 7.17 -7.86
CA VAL A 76 -31.53 5.92 -7.10
C VAL A 76 -30.20 5.87 -6.35
N SER A 77 -30.23 5.93 -5.03
CA SER A 77 -29.06 5.64 -4.20
C SER A 77 -28.79 4.13 -4.19
N LEU A 78 -27.57 3.75 -4.61
CA LEU A 78 -27.18 2.34 -4.68
C LEU A 78 -26.71 1.81 -3.32
N GLY A 79 -26.25 2.68 -2.42
CA GLY A 79 -25.87 2.33 -1.04
C GLY A 79 -24.68 1.37 -0.98
N TYR A 80 -23.72 1.50 -1.89
CA TYR A 80 -22.43 0.82 -1.77
C TYR A 80 -21.60 1.49 -0.67
N THR A 81 -20.56 0.78 -0.21
CA THR A 81 -19.67 1.28 0.85
C THR A 81 -18.25 1.38 0.29
N GLU A 82 -17.44 2.31 0.77
CA GLU A 82 -16.02 2.32 0.41
C GLU A 82 -15.37 0.94 0.62
N ARG A 83 -14.48 0.52 -0.30
CA ARG A 83 -13.73 -0.74 -0.25
C ARG A 83 -14.60 -2.00 -0.36
N SER A 84 -15.84 -1.89 -0.81
CA SER A 84 -16.70 -3.06 -1.07
C SER A 84 -16.26 -3.88 -2.29
N GLY A 85 -15.48 -3.27 -3.19
CA GLY A 85 -14.94 -3.91 -4.39
C GLY A 85 -15.60 -3.39 -5.67
N VAL A 86 -15.55 -4.16 -6.74
CA VAL A 86 -16.24 -3.84 -7.99
C VAL A 86 -17.66 -4.39 -7.93
N HIS A 87 -18.64 -3.56 -8.30
CA HIS A 87 -20.05 -3.88 -8.32
C HIS A 87 -20.63 -3.79 -9.73
N THR A 88 -21.71 -4.51 -9.97
CA THR A 88 -22.45 -4.42 -11.24
C THR A 88 -23.87 -3.96 -10.98
N VAL A 89 -24.29 -2.91 -11.67
CA VAL A 89 -25.68 -2.43 -11.65
C VAL A 89 -26.30 -2.66 -13.02
N ALA A 90 -27.28 -3.56 -13.09
CA ALA A 90 -28.12 -3.70 -14.27
C ALA A 90 -29.33 -2.76 -14.16
N TYR A 91 -29.76 -2.20 -15.28
CA TYR A 91 -30.92 -1.31 -15.34
C TYR A 91 -31.82 -1.63 -16.54
N LYS A 92 -33.10 -1.31 -16.40
CA LYS A 92 -34.10 -1.39 -17.47
C LYS A 92 -35.08 -0.22 -17.38
N VAL A 93 -35.51 0.28 -18.54
CA VAL A 93 -36.54 1.31 -18.66
C VAL A 93 -37.64 0.78 -19.56
N THR A 94 -38.86 0.66 -19.03
CA THR A 94 -40.04 0.21 -19.79
C THR A 94 -41.08 1.33 -19.89
N LYS A 95 -41.79 1.42 -21.01
CA LYS A 95 -42.88 2.38 -21.18
C LYS A 95 -44.09 1.90 -20.39
N SER A 96 -44.68 2.75 -19.53
CA SER A 96 -45.94 2.41 -18.87
C SER A 96 -47.12 2.77 -19.79
N PRO A 97 -48.17 1.93 -19.96
CA PRO A 97 -48.40 0.60 -19.38
C PRO A 97 -48.10 -0.58 -20.34
N GLU A 98 -47.41 -0.36 -21.45
CA GLU A 98 -47.21 -1.37 -22.51
C GLU A 98 -46.07 -2.36 -22.20
N SER A 99 -46.26 -3.62 -22.61
CA SER A 99 -45.39 -4.77 -22.36
C SER A 99 -44.03 -4.69 -23.07
N ASP A 100 -42.98 -5.10 -22.33
CA ASP A 100 -41.56 -5.41 -22.58
C ASP A 100 -40.87 -5.21 -23.96
N ASP A 101 -41.55 -5.20 -25.11
CA ASP A 101 -40.95 -5.24 -26.45
C ASP A 101 -40.17 -3.97 -26.86
N ARG A 102 -40.12 -2.94 -26.00
CA ARG A 102 -39.34 -1.70 -26.20
C ARG A 102 -38.49 -1.31 -24.98
N ALA A 103 -38.20 -2.26 -24.10
CA ALA A 103 -37.34 -2.00 -22.95
C ALA A 103 -35.92 -1.59 -23.40
N VAL A 104 -35.41 -0.48 -22.86
CA VAL A 104 -33.97 -0.18 -22.94
C VAL A 104 -33.33 -0.78 -21.70
N ALA A 105 -32.34 -1.65 -21.88
CA ALA A 105 -31.61 -2.26 -20.77
C ALA A 105 -30.11 -2.12 -20.97
N GLY A 106 -29.37 -2.11 -19.87
CA GLY A 106 -27.92 -2.05 -19.85
C GLY A 106 -27.35 -2.40 -18.48
N SER A 107 -26.03 -2.34 -18.37
CA SER A 107 -25.31 -2.53 -17.11
C SER A 107 -24.14 -1.56 -17.01
N VAL A 108 -23.82 -1.15 -15.80
CA VAL A 108 -22.65 -0.34 -15.46
C VAL A 108 -21.86 -1.03 -14.36
N GLU A 109 -20.53 -0.97 -14.45
CA GLU A 109 -19.65 -1.37 -13.37
C GLU A 109 -19.34 -0.16 -12.48
N VAL A 110 -19.39 -0.37 -11.18
CA VAL A 110 -19.12 0.64 -10.17
C VAL A 110 -17.91 0.18 -9.37
N ASP A 111 -16.81 0.91 -9.54
CA ASP A 111 -15.58 0.58 -8.84
C ASP A 111 -15.53 1.27 -7.46
N CYS A 112 -15.55 0.44 -6.40
CA CYS A 112 -15.43 0.87 -5.02
C CYS A 112 -14.13 0.40 -4.37
N LEU A 113 -13.05 0.32 -5.14
CA LEU A 113 -11.71 0.07 -4.64
C LEU A 113 -11.05 1.36 -4.14
N THR A 114 -10.04 1.21 -3.29
CA THR A 114 -9.16 2.30 -2.86
C THR A 114 -7.77 2.07 -3.42
N ASP A 115 -7.26 3.05 -4.15
CA ASP A 115 -5.89 3.09 -4.63
C ASP A 115 -4.88 3.11 -3.47
N VAL A 116 -3.85 2.27 -3.57
CA VAL A 116 -2.72 2.28 -2.65
C VAL A 116 -1.39 2.19 -3.38
N THR A 117 -0.40 2.93 -2.89
CA THR A 117 0.99 2.82 -3.33
C THR A 117 1.78 2.03 -2.29
N PRO A 118 2.31 0.84 -2.63
CA PRO A 118 3.20 0.09 -1.77
C PRO A 118 4.44 0.90 -1.38
N ALA A 119 4.92 0.68 -0.15
CA ALA A 119 6.21 1.20 0.27
C ALA A 119 7.29 0.22 -0.19
N ALA A 120 8.36 0.75 -0.79
CA ALA A 120 9.49 -0.07 -1.21
C ALA A 120 10.10 -0.81 0.02
N PRO A 121 10.32 -2.12 -0.08
CA PRO A 121 11.06 -2.88 0.92
C PRO A 121 12.55 -2.52 0.88
N THR A 122 13.27 -2.79 1.97
CA THR A 122 14.72 -2.61 2.01
C THR A 122 15.42 -3.88 2.49
N ALA A 123 16.68 -4.05 2.11
CA ALA A 123 17.53 -5.12 2.60
C ALA A 123 18.52 -4.59 3.66
N VAL A 124 18.87 -5.44 4.61
CA VAL A 124 19.94 -5.26 5.59
C VAL A 124 20.85 -6.47 5.48
N ASP A 125 22.14 -6.24 5.34
CA ASP A 125 23.15 -7.29 5.17
C ASP A 125 23.44 -8.02 6.48
N ALA A 126 23.98 -9.23 6.37
CA ALA A 126 24.48 -9.97 7.52
C ALA A 126 25.69 -9.27 8.15
N THR A 127 25.92 -9.47 9.44
CA THR A 127 27.08 -8.94 10.17
C THR A 127 27.86 -10.08 10.81
N CYS A 128 29.08 -9.83 11.27
CA CYS A 128 29.86 -10.89 11.92
C CYS A 128 29.24 -11.40 13.23
N ASP A 129 28.33 -10.64 13.84
CA ASP A 129 27.57 -11.04 15.02
C ASP A 129 26.26 -11.78 14.67
N THR A 130 25.81 -11.72 13.41
CA THR A 130 24.55 -12.33 12.95
C THR A 130 24.70 -12.82 11.52
N ASP A 131 24.72 -14.15 11.36
CA ASP A 131 24.87 -14.87 10.09
C ASP A 131 23.73 -14.64 9.08
N GLN A 132 22.65 -13.99 9.52
CA GLN A 132 21.50 -13.60 8.71
C GLN A 132 21.45 -12.08 8.52
N GLY A 133 21.06 -11.68 7.31
CA GLY A 133 20.54 -10.34 7.06
C GLY A 133 19.02 -10.29 7.23
N ALA A 134 18.39 -9.26 6.68
CA ALA A 134 16.94 -9.13 6.75
C ALA A 134 16.33 -8.36 5.58
N ILE A 135 15.11 -8.73 5.20
CA ILE A 135 14.22 -7.91 4.38
C ILE A 135 13.26 -7.15 5.29
N VAL A 136 13.31 -5.82 5.23
CA VAL A 136 12.51 -4.93 6.06
C VAL A 136 11.31 -4.42 5.26
N ILE A 137 10.11 -4.72 5.78
CA ILE A 137 8.84 -4.30 5.19
C ILE A 137 8.24 -3.14 5.98
N THR A 138 8.07 -2.00 5.31
CA THR A 138 7.25 -0.90 5.83
C THR A 138 5.78 -1.21 5.63
N ARG A 139 4.96 -1.00 6.67
CA ARG A 139 3.51 -1.25 6.59
C ARG A 139 2.86 -0.24 5.64
N THR A 140 2.22 -0.74 4.59
CA THR A 140 1.25 0.00 3.78
C THR A 140 -0.14 -0.56 4.07
N GLU A 141 -1.11 0.31 4.37
CA GLU A 141 -2.50 -0.12 4.50
C GLU A 141 -3.01 -0.66 3.16
N GLY A 142 -3.90 -1.65 3.19
CA GLY A 142 -4.42 -2.25 1.96
C GLY A 142 -3.44 -3.14 1.19
N VAL A 143 -2.19 -3.32 1.63
CA VAL A 143 -1.19 -4.13 0.93
C VAL A 143 -0.74 -5.33 1.77
N ARG A 144 -0.42 -6.44 1.10
CA ARG A 144 0.32 -7.58 1.65
C ARG A 144 1.58 -7.81 0.82
N TYR A 145 2.67 -8.20 1.48
CA TYR A 145 3.93 -8.51 0.80
C TYR A 145 4.18 -10.00 0.79
N LYS A 146 4.81 -10.48 -0.28
CA LYS A 146 5.33 -11.83 -0.41
C LYS A 146 6.83 -11.74 -0.68
N LEU A 147 7.60 -12.60 -0.02
CA LEU A 147 9.02 -12.84 -0.26
C LEU A 147 9.14 -14.20 -0.93
N ASP A 148 9.67 -14.24 -2.15
CA ASP A 148 9.76 -15.44 -3.01
C ASP A 148 8.43 -16.22 -3.07
N GLY A 149 7.33 -15.49 -3.23
CA GLY A 149 5.98 -16.03 -3.27
C GLY A 149 5.34 -16.37 -1.92
N LYS A 150 6.08 -16.35 -0.81
CA LYS A 150 5.56 -16.61 0.54
C LYS A 150 5.16 -15.30 1.24
N GLN A 151 3.94 -15.24 1.77
CA GLN A 151 3.48 -14.05 2.49
C GLN A 151 4.35 -13.78 3.74
N ILE A 152 4.77 -12.52 3.91
CA ILE A 152 5.56 -12.06 5.06
C ILE A 152 4.88 -10.89 5.78
N GLY A 153 5.34 -10.60 6.99
CA GLY A 153 4.82 -9.54 7.85
C GLY A 153 5.58 -8.23 7.72
N LYS A 154 5.02 -7.17 8.32
CA LYS A 154 5.73 -5.89 8.50
C LYS A 154 6.95 -6.07 9.42
N GLY A 155 7.94 -5.20 9.28
CA GLY A 155 9.16 -5.22 10.08
C GLY A 155 10.26 -6.06 9.46
N SER A 156 11.20 -6.49 10.30
CA SER A 156 12.37 -7.27 9.88
C SER A 156 12.01 -8.74 9.67
N ASN A 157 12.33 -9.27 8.49
CA ASN A 157 12.18 -10.68 8.13
C ASN A 157 13.58 -11.26 7.90
N PRO A 158 14.15 -12.02 8.86
CA PRO A 158 15.49 -12.57 8.74
C PRO A 158 15.61 -13.53 7.57
N VAL A 159 16.70 -13.39 6.82
CA VAL A 159 17.02 -14.22 5.65
C VAL A 159 18.52 -14.46 5.58
N ALA A 160 18.91 -15.56 4.94
CA ALA A 160 20.32 -15.78 4.63
C ALA A 160 20.81 -14.73 3.61
N PRO A 161 22.13 -14.56 3.45
CA PRO A 161 22.66 -13.83 2.30
C PRO A 161 22.19 -14.43 0.97
N GLY A 162 21.77 -13.60 0.03
CA GLY A 162 21.20 -14.01 -1.25
C GLY A 162 20.43 -12.91 -1.97
N GLU A 163 19.86 -13.27 -3.12
CA GLU A 163 18.92 -12.43 -3.87
C GLU A 163 17.48 -12.87 -3.58
N TYR A 164 16.59 -11.89 -3.48
CA TYR A 164 15.20 -12.07 -3.04
C TYR A 164 14.24 -11.29 -3.93
N GLU A 165 13.09 -11.89 -4.24
CA GLU A 165 11.98 -11.20 -4.89
C GLU A 165 10.92 -10.84 -3.85
N VAL A 166 10.63 -9.54 -3.74
CA VAL A 166 9.52 -9.06 -2.92
C VAL A 166 8.41 -8.57 -3.84
N THR A 167 7.19 -9.08 -3.66
CA THR A 167 6.00 -8.62 -4.39
C THR A 167 4.94 -8.04 -3.45
N ALA A 168 4.39 -6.89 -3.81
CA ALA A 168 3.24 -6.29 -3.15
C ALA A 168 1.94 -6.72 -3.85
N VAL A 169 0.93 -7.06 -3.04
CA VAL A 169 -0.39 -7.48 -3.53
C VAL A 169 -1.46 -6.71 -2.77
N ALA A 170 -2.38 -6.08 -3.50
CA ALA A 170 -3.52 -5.40 -2.90
C ALA A 170 -4.43 -6.38 -2.12
N ARG A 171 -4.99 -5.91 -1.02
CA ARG A 171 -5.99 -6.64 -0.22
C ARG A 171 -7.37 -6.38 -0.82
N LYS A 172 -8.35 -7.20 -0.44
CA LYS A 172 -9.76 -6.97 -0.80
C LYS A 172 -10.17 -5.54 -0.45
N GLY A 173 -10.83 -4.87 -1.40
CA GLY A 173 -11.27 -3.48 -1.27
C GLY A 173 -10.21 -2.44 -1.65
N TYR A 174 -9.04 -2.88 -2.10
CA TYR A 174 -7.95 -2.04 -2.55
C TYR A 174 -7.44 -2.49 -3.91
N GLU A 175 -6.83 -1.55 -4.63
CA GLU A 175 -6.05 -1.82 -5.83
C GLU A 175 -4.71 -1.08 -5.76
N LEU A 176 -3.73 -1.53 -6.54
CA LEU A 176 -2.46 -0.82 -6.63
C LEU A 176 -2.66 0.37 -7.56
N ALA A 177 -2.31 1.57 -7.08
CA ALA A 177 -2.43 2.79 -7.88
C ALA A 177 -1.69 2.65 -9.22
N ASP A 178 -2.20 3.29 -10.27
CA ASP A 178 -1.58 3.22 -11.59
C ASP A 178 -0.11 3.68 -11.55
N GLY A 179 0.76 2.90 -12.20
CA GLY A 179 2.22 3.11 -12.17
C GLY A 179 2.91 2.82 -10.83
N ALA A 180 2.22 2.34 -9.80
CA ALA A 180 2.85 1.98 -8.53
C ALA A 180 3.79 0.77 -8.70
N GLU A 181 4.99 0.87 -8.14
CA GLU A 181 5.92 -0.26 -8.11
C GLU A 181 5.40 -1.34 -7.15
N SER A 182 5.43 -2.59 -7.60
CA SER A 182 4.86 -3.72 -6.85
C SER A 182 5.75 -4.97 -6.83
N SER A 183 6.94 -4.91 -7.42
CA SER A 183 7.92 -5.99 -7.40
C SER A 183 9.32 -5.40 -7.29
N TRP A 184 10.13 -5.95 -6.39
CA TRP A 184 11.50 -5.51 -6.15
C TRP A 184 12.42 -6.73 -6.08
N THR A 185 13.61 -6.62 -6.67
CA THR A 185 14.71 -7.54 -6.43
C THR A 185 15.65 -6.90 -5.40
N LEU A 186 15.87 -7.58 -4.29
CA LEU A 186 16.74 -7.13 -3.21
C LEU A 186 17.88 -8.12 -3.00
N THR A 187 19.07 -7.59 -2.73
CA THR A 187 20.24 -8.40 -2.39
C THR A 187 20.58 -8.19 -0.91
N VAL A 188 20.80 -9.31 -0.21
CA VAL A 188 21.33 -9.35 1.15
C VAL A 188 22.74 -9.92 1.06
N ASN A 189 23.74 -9.11 1.39
CA ASN A 189 25.14 -9.52 1.33
C ASN A 189 25.55 -10.31 2.60
N PRO A 190 26.52 -11.23 2.48
CA PRO A 190 27.12 -11.88 3.64
C PRO A 190 27.97 -10.89 4.44
N ALA A 191 28.24 -11.25 5.69
CA ALA A 191 29.17 -10.51 6.51
C ALA A 191 30.59 -10.56 5.89
N VAL A 192 31.29 -9.43 5.92
CA VAL A 192 32.67 -9.30 5.43
C VAL A 192 33.65 -9.35 6.60
N ASP A 193 34.78 -10.04 6.41
CA ASP A 193 35.94 -10.03 7.31
C ASP A 193 35.65 -10.43 8.78
N CYS A 194 35.00 -11.57 8.99
CA CYS A 194 34.66 -12.07 10.33
C CYS A 194 35.78 -12.85 11.04
N GLU A 195 36.97 -12.90 10.45
CA GLU A 195 38.15 -13.39 11.15
C GLU A 195 38.59 -12.32 12.16
N GLY A 196 38.29 -12.56 13.44
CA GLY A 196 38.99 -11.87 14.52
C GLY A 196 40.51 -12.06 14.38
N PRO A 197 41.36 -11.23 15.02
CA PRO A 197 42.80 -11.41 14.96
C PRO A 197 43.15 -12.85 15.38
N SER A 198 43.67 -13.64 14.44
CA SER A 198 44.06 -15.02 14.68
C SER A 198 45.14 -15.05 15.76
N THR A 199 44.78 -15.51 16.96
CA THR A 199 45.76 -15.92 17.97
C THR A 199 46.16 -17.36 17.70
N ASP A 200 46.85 -17.61 16.58
CA ASP A 200 47.59 -18.85 16.42
C ASP A 200 48.93 -18.68 17.17
N PRO A 201 49.07 -19.18 18.43
CA PRO A 201 50.39 -19.22 19.04
C PRO A 201 51.20 -20.22 18.24
N SER A 202 52.18 -19.73 17.48
CA SER A 202 53.23 -20.55 16.89
C SER A 202 53.91 -21.35 18.01
N THR A 203 53.44 -22.57 18.25
CA THR A 203 54.19 -23.61 18.95
C THR A 203 55.23 -24.14 17.99
N ASP A 204 56.31 -23.38 17.82
CA ASP A 204 57.55 -23.92 17.29
C ASP A 204 58.35 -24.50 18.47
N PRO A 205 58.48 -25.84 18.59
CA PRO A 205 59.27 -26.44 19.66
C PRO A 205 60.76 -26.20 19.39
N SER A 206 61.32 -25.18 20.03
CA SER A 206 62.76 -24.91 20.08
C SER A 206 63.50 -26.06 20.76
N THR A 207 63.96 -27.05 20.00
CA THR A 207 65.04 -27.95 20.40
C THR A 207 66.31 -27.61 19.62
N ASP A 208 67.21 -26.85 20.24
CA ASP A 208 68.62 -26.87 19.85
C ASP A 208 69.52 -26.68 21.09
N PRO A 209 70.35 -27.68 21.47
CA PRO A 209 71.28 -27.54 22.57
C PRO A 209 72.55 -26.79 22.13
N SER A 210 72.77 -25.66 22.81
CA SER A 210 73.97 -24.82 22.78
C SER A 210 75.28 -25.59 22.63
N SER A 211 76.03 -25.24 21.58
CA SER A 211 77.45 -25.56 21.41
C SER A 211 78.12 -24.40 20.67
N GLU A 212 78.95 -23.63 21.38
CA GLU A 212 79.97 -22.76 20.78
C GLU A 212 81.29 -22.96 21.53
N PRO A 213 82.42 -22.91 20.82
CA PRO A 213 83.09 -21.61 20.74
C PRO A 213 83.63 -21.23 19.35
N SER A 214 83.25 -20.02 18.94
CA SER A 214 84.03 -18.91 18.35
C SER A 214 85.42 -19.20 17.76
N THR A 215 85.63 -18.85 16.48
CA THR A 215 86.67 -17.87 16.04
C THR A 215 86.51 -17.40 14.58
N ALA A 216 86.32 -16.07 14.39
CA ALA A 216 86.90 -15.15 13.38
C ALA A 216 86.77 -15.39 11.82
N PRO A 217 87.10 -14.41 10.94
CA PRO A 217 86.66 -13.00 10.88
C PRO A 217 86.27 -12.51 9.45
N SER A 218 85.71 -11.29 9.40
CA SER A 218 85.91 -10.21 8.39
C SER A 218 85.33 -10.25 6.96
N ASN A 219 84.57 -9.16 6.71
CA ASN A 219 84.60 -8.22 5.58
C ASN A 219 83.58 -8.31 4.42
N ASP A 220 82.94 -7.14 4.25
CA ASP A 220 82.66 -6.39 3.01
C ASP A 220 81.20 -6.13 2.59
N VAL A 221 80.79 -4.88 2.86
CA VAL A 221 80.21 -3.84 1.97
C VAL A 221 79.11 -4.24 0.96
N THR A 222 77.93 -3.61 1.06
CA THR A 222 77.32 -2.72 0.01
C THR A 222 75.87 -2.29 0.37
N THR A 223 75.67 -0.97 0.29
CA THR A 223 74.46 -0.10 0.15
C THR A 223 73.24 -0.68 -0.60
N ALA A 224 71.97 -0.25 -0.49
CA ALA A 224 71.22 0.80 0.22
C ALA A 224 69.68 0.50 0.03
N PRO A 225 68.74 1.47 -0.03
CA PRO A 225 67.75 1.77 1.00
C PRO A 225 66.29 1.48 0.60
N VAL A 226 65.37 1.25 1.55
CA VAL A 226 63.93 1.51 1.33
C VAL A 226 63.26 1.93 2.63
N GLY A 227 62.63 3.12 2.60
CA GLY A 227 61.89 3.68 3.72
C GLY A 227 60.56 2.96 3.93
N SER A 228 60.23 2.75 5.20
CA SER A 228 58.89 2.33 5.64
C SER A 228 58.23 3.49 6.36
N GLY A 229 56.99 3.76 5.94
CA GLY A 229 56.19 4.89 6.36
C GLY A 229 55.71 4.82 7.80
N ASP A 230 55.64 6.01 8.39
CA ASP A 230 54.84 6.33 9.55
C ASP A 230 53.37 6.51 9.14
N LEU A 231 52.46 5.76 9.76
CA LEU A 231 51.09 6.20 10.00
C LEU A 231 50.76 6.02 11.49
N PRO A 232 50.22 7.05 12.17
CA PRO A 232 49.92 6.98 13.58
C PRO A 232 48.60 6.25 13.89
N ARG A 233 48.64 5.56 15.03
CA ARG A 233 47.54 4.96 15.79
C ARG A 233 46.31 5.86 15.90
N THR A 234 45.16 5.24 15.69
CA THR A 234 43.84 5.68 16.15
C THR A 234 43.65 5.41 17.65
N GLY A 235 42.88 6.28 18.30
CA GLY A 235 42.21 5.95 19.55
C GLY A 235 41.70 7.19 20.26
N SER A 236 40.37 7.39 20.30
CA SER A 236 39.66 7.27 21.57
C SER A 236 38.13 7.44 21.40
N ASN A 237 37.45 6.30 21.52
CA ASN A 237 36.18 6.04 22.20
C ASN A 237 35.55 7.15 23.08
N GLY A 238 34.23 7.33 22.90
CA GLY A 238 33.32 7.05 24.01
C GLY A 238 32.35 8.16 24.45
N TRP A 239 31.09 7.72 24.55
CA TRP A 239 30.14 7.97 25.65
C TRP A 239 28.86 8.76 25.36
N LEU A 240 27.78 8.12 25.84
CA LEU A 240 26.36 8.39 25.71
C LEU A 240 25.90 9.60 26.54
N ALA A 241 24.88 10.30 26.07
CA ALA A 241 23.86 10.89 26.95
C ALA A 241 22.55 11.13 26.19
N TRP A 242 21.61 10.21 26.37
CA TRP A 242 20.19 10.43 26.10
C TRP A 242 19.58 11.23 27.25
N ALA A 243 18.79 12.26 26.96
CA ALA A 243 17.81 12.82 27.89
C ALA A 243 16.59 13.30 27.11
N GLY A 244 15.49 12.56 27.25
CA GLY A 244 14.21 12.82 26.61
C GLY A 244 13.50 14.05 27.19
N GLY A 245 12.86 14.81 26.30
CA GLY A 245 11.90 15.84 26.65
C GLY A 245 10.49 15.26 26.71
N LEU A 246 9.89 15.24 27.90
CA LEU A 246 8.45 15.05 28.10
C LEU A 246 7.79 16.43 28.11
N GLY A 247 7.04 16.74 27.05
CA GLY A 247 6.12 17.86 26.99
C GLY A 247 4.68 17.35 27.01
N ALA A 248 3.93 17.64 28.07
CA ALA A 248 2.49 17.45 28.12
C ALA A 248 1.83 18.70 28.71
N ALA A 249 1.08 19.41 27.88
CA ALA A 249 0.28 20.58 28.24
C ALA A 249 -1.18 20.38 27.82
N LEU A 250 -2.05 20.26 28.83
CA LEU A 250 -3.31 20.98 29.09
C LEU A 250 -4.49 21.08 28.07
N VAL A 251 -5.70 21.10 28.70
CA VAL A 251 -7.04 21.63 28.30
C VAL A 251 -7.96 20.63 27.58
N ALA A 252 -9.09 20.12 28.10
CA ALA A 252 -10.29 20.61 28.83
C ALA A 252 -11.49 21.01 27.92
N SER A 253 -12.58 20.23 27.98
CA SER A 253 -14.01 20.55 27.70
C SER A 253 -14.75 19.21 27.48
N GLY A 254 -15.92 18.86 28.02
CA GLY A 254 -16.99 19.63 28.63
C GLY A 254 -18.33 19.24 27.95
N GLY A 255 -19.27 18.66 28.71
CA GLY A 255 -20.72 18.74 28.48
C GLY A 255 -21.40 17.75 27.52
N GLY A 256 -22.49 17.11 27.98
CA GLY A 256 -23.40 16.37 27.10
C GLY A 256 -24.37 15.42 27.78
N LEU A 257 -25.24 15.95 28.65
CA LEU A 257 -26.35 15.24 29.30
C LEU A 257 -27.45 14.92 28.26
N LEU A 258 -27.88 13.66 28.11
CA LEU A 258 -29.13 13.32 27.40
C LEU A 258 -30.07 12.54 28.31
N LEU A 259 -31.07 13.26 28.81
CA LEU A 259 -32.36 12.73 29.25
C LEU A 259 -33.24 12.57 28.01
N VAL A 260 -33.68 11.36 27.69
CA VAL A 260 -34.92 11.16 26.94
C VAL A 260 -35.76 10.10 27.65
N ALA A 261 -36.84 10.58 28.23
CA ALA A 261 -37.96 9.80 28.70
C ALA A 261 -38.73 9.21 27.51
N ARG A 262 -39.20 7.97 27.63
CA ARG A 262 -40.44 7.57 26.97
C ARG A 262 -41.28 6.69 27.87
N ARG A 263 -42.33 7.30 28.42
CA ARG A 263 -43.41 6.66 29.17
C ARG A 263 -44.66 6.66 28.27
N ARG A 264 -45.27 5.48 28.12
CA ARG A 264 -46.70 5.15 27.96
C ARG A 264 -47.43 5.17 26.59
N GLY A 265 -48.27 4.13 26.47
CA GLY A 265 -49.46 3.93 25.64
C GLY A 265 -49.27 2.74 24.69
N LEU A 266 -49.88 1.55 24.78
CA LEU A 266 -51.17 1.06 25.34
C LEU A 266 -52.36 1.93 24.95
N PHE A 267 -53.04 1.57 23.86
CA PHE A 267 -54.50 1.56 23.65
C PHE A 267 -54.81 1.06 22.23
N GLY A 268 -55.76 0.13 22.10
CA GLY A 268 -56.38 -0.30 20.83
C GLY A 268 -56.28 -1.80 20.59
#